data_AF-A0AAQ3QNN0-F1
#
_entry.id   AF-A0AAQ3QNN0-F1
#
_cell.length_a   1.000
_cell.length_b   1.000
_cell.length_c   1.000
_cell.angle_alpha   90.00
_cell.angle_beta   90.00
_cell.angle_gamma   90.00
#
_symmetry.space_group_name_H-M   'P 1'
#
loop_
_entity.id
_entity.type
_entity.pdbx_description
1 polymer ?
#
loop_
_entity_poly.entity_id
_entity_poly.type
_entity_poly.pdbx_seq_one_letter_code
_entity_poly.pdbx_strand_id
1 'polypeptide(L)'
;MRFRSLFTSVARSHVPIFPPLLTRSTANPTTPWFFPCTRLGSPPGGRFGSALIAPATTTDDAQRPPFAPLPPPTADKAEMYKGLEASLGSPFSSDPLAPPPSPIIVVISGPSGVGKDAIIKKLQEVREGIHFVVTATSRPQRPGEVDGKDYYFVSKEEFLLMVERNELLEYALVYGDYKGIPKQQIRDYMAKGFDIVLRVDIQGAATLRSILGQSAVFIFLVAESEATLVNRLVARNTESPEMLLVRIATAREEIKYMKRFDYIVVNAEGKLDSAVKLVESIIDAEKARVWHRNVKI
;
A
#
# COMPACT_ATOMS: atom_id res chain seq x y z
N MET A 1 25.63 59.81 25.27
CA MET A 1 26.54 59.31 24.20
C MET A 1 26.40 57.79 24.19
N ARG A 2 25.44 57.18 23.47
CA ARG A 2 25.44 56.73 22.06
C ARG A 2 26.71 55.97 21.61
N PHE A 3 26.44 54.85 20.92
CA PHE A 3 27.30 53.91 20.16
C PHE A 3 27.87 52.71 20.96
N ARG A 4 27.78 51.45 20.52
CA ARG A 4 27.36 50.87 19.22
C ARG A 4 27.07 49.37 19.41
N SER A 5 26.01 48.87 18.76
CA SER A 5 25.74 47.44 18.62
C SER A 5 26.74 46.79 17.65
N LEU A 6 27.14 45.56 17.95
CA LEU A 6 27.88 44.69 17.04
C LEU A 6 26.96 43.53 16.64
N PHE A 7 26.32 43.71 15.49
CA PHE A 7 25.81 42.63 14.66
C PHE A 7 27.00 41.81 14.15
N THR A 8 26.98 40.50 14.36
CA THR A 8 27.80 39.57 13.59
C THR A 8 26.89 38.66 12.76
N SER A 9 27.12 38.77 11.47
CA SER A 9 26.51 38.09 10.34
C SER A 9 26.87 36.60 10.36
N VAL A 10 25.88 35.72 10.35
CA VAL A 10 26.06 34.31 9.96
C VAL A 10 25.43 34.13 8.58
N ALA A 11 26.29 33.76 7.64
CA ALA A 11 26.02 33.61 6.22
C ALA A 11 24.90 32.60 5.95
N ARG A 12 23.88 33.04 5.20
CA ARG A 12 22.93 32.18 4.51
C ARG A 12 23.64 31.54 3.32
N SER A 13 23.94 30.25 3.41
CA SER A 13 24.28 29.43 2.25
C SER A 13 23.01 29.13 1.45
N HIS A 14 22.91 29.77 0.29
CA HIS A 14 21.91 29.52 -0.74
C HIS A 14 22.08 28.12 -1.33
N VAL A 15 21.05 27.28 -1.22
CA VAL A 15 20.86 26.08 -2.04
C VAL A 15 19.78 26.43 -3.08
N PRO A 16 19.96 26.16 -4.39
CA PRO A 16 19.01 26.58 -5.41
C PRO A 16 17.72 25.75 -5.34
N ILE A 17 16.60 26.47 -5.25
CA ILE A 17 15.23 25.98 -5.34
C ILE A 17 14.87 25.91 -6.83
N PHE A 18 14.57 24.73 -7.36
CA PHE A 18 13.97 24.58 -8.69
C PHE A 18 12.47 24.95 -8.67
N PRO A 19 11.91 25.47 -9.78
CA PRO A 19 10.69 26.27 -9.76
C PRO A 19 9.41 25.42 -9.68
N PRO A 20 8.29 25.99 -9.21
CA PRO A 20 6.99 25.34 -9.21
C PRO A 20 6.40 25.33 -10.62
N LEU A 21 5.93 24.16 -11.07
CA LEU A 21 5.07 24.05 -12.24
C LEU A 21 3.71 24.69 -11.95
N LEU A 22 3.33 25.61 -12.82
CA LEU A 22 2.19 26.50 -12.73
C LEU A 22 0.85 25.77 -12.66
N THR A 23 0.00 26.33 -11.82
CA THR A 23 -1.42 26.07 -11.65
C THR A 23 -2.25 26.53 -12.86
N ARG A 24 -3.31 25.78 -13.18
CA ARG A 24 -4.54 26.35 -13.74
C ARG A 24 -5.71 26.04 -12.81
N SER A 25 -6.22 27.12 -12.19
CA SER A 25 -7.60 27.35 -11.74
C SER A 25 -8.61 26.83 -12.77
N THR A 26 -9.86 26.44 -12.49
CA THR A 26 -10.82 26.66 -11.37
C THR A 26 -11.98 25.71 -11.63
N ALA A 27 -12.66 25.24 -10.57
CA ALA A 27 -14.13 25.22 -10.43
C ALA A 27 -14.59 23.99 -9.61
N ASN A 28 -15.07 24.27 -8.41
CA ASN A 28 -16.06 23.46 -7.70
C ASN A 28 -17.45 23.92 -8.20
N PRO A 29 -18.44 23.04 -8.34
CA PRO A 29 -19.41 23.00 -7.25
C PRO A 29 -19.97 21.60 -6.93
N THR A 30 -20.54 21.57 -5.74
CA THR A 30 -21.26 20.54 -5.01
C THR A 30 -22.44 19.88 -5.76
N THR A 31 -22.82 18.69 -5.26
CA THR A 31 -24.14 17.99 -5.29
C THR A 31 -24.48 17.06 -6.49
N PRO A 32 -25.35 16.04 -6.28
CA PRO A 32 -25.08 14.63 -6.60
C PRO A 32 -25.77 14.15 -7.88
N TRP A 33 -25.15 13.20 -8.59
CA TRP A 33 -25.67 12.69 -9.86
C TRP A 33 -26.28 11.29 -9.71
N PHE A 34 -27.61 11.28 -9.71
CA PHE A 34 -28.46 10.18 -10.15
C PHE A 34 -28.23 9.91 -11.65
N PHE A 35 -28.18 8.64 -12.02
CA PHE A 35 -28.15 8.16 -13.41
C PHE A 35 -29.52 8.31 -14.09
N PRO A 36 -29.53 8.67 -15.39
CA PRO A 36 -30.50 8.08 -16.30
C PRO A 36 -29.83 7.45 -17.53
N CYS A 37 -30.29 6.24 -17.83
CA CYS A 37 -29.95 5.39 -18.97
C CYS A 37 -30.42 6.04 -20.29
N THR A 38 -29.50 6.31 -21.23
CA THR A 38 -29.81 6.82 -22.56
C THR A 38 -30.05 5.69 -23.55
N ARG A 39 -31.26 5.70 -24.14
CA ARG A 39 -31.65 4.93 -25.33
C ARG A 39 -30.87 5.40 -26.56
N LEU A 40 -30.26 4.46 -27.28
CA LEU A 40 -29.69 4.69 -28.62
C LEU A 40 -30.80 4.67 -29.69
N GLY A 41 -30.75 5.63 -30.60
CA GLY A 41 -31.74 5.89 -31.64
C GLY A 41 -31.57 5.06 -32.92
N SER A 42 -32.66 5.00 -33.68
CA SER A 42 -32.80 4.35 -34.99
C SER A 42 -32.32 5.23 -36.15
N PRO A 43 -31.89 4.67 -37.30
CA PRO A 43 -31.69 5.42 -38.54
C PRO A 43 -32.91 5.33 -39.50
N PRO A 44 -33.01 6.18 -40.54
CA PRO A 44 -34.22 6.34 -41.35
C PRO A 44 -34.20 5.61 -42.72
N GLY A 45 -35.37 5.08 -43.09
CA GLY A 45 -36.09 5.27 -44.36
C GLY A 45 -35.45 4.90 -45.72
N GLY A 46 -35.96 3.82 -46.33
CA GLY A 46 -35.91 3.53 -47.78
C GLY A 46 -37.06 2.61 -48.20
N ARG A 47 -37.82 2.99 -49.24
CA ARG A 47 -39.17 2.49 -49.62
C ARG A 47 -39.20 1.17 -50.41
N PHE A 48 -40.23 0.37 -50.08
CA PHE A 48 -41.13 -0.49 -50.88
C PHE A 48 -40.66 -1.17 -52.17
N GLY A 49 -40.68 -2.51 -52.14
CA GLY A 49 -41.00 -3.41 -53.25
C GLY A 49 -41.73 -4.65 -52.69
N SER A 50 -42.94 -4.92 -53.16
CA SER A 50 -43.83 -5.95 -52.61
C SER A 50 -43.55 -7.35 -53.14
N ALA A 51 -43.68 -8.31 -52.22
CA ALA A 51 -44.14 -9.68 -52.40
C ALA A 51 -43.31 -10.63 -53.27
N LEU A 52 -42.70 -11.63 -52.62
CA LEU A 52 -42.96 -13.05 -52.86
C LEU A 52 -42.68 -13.82 -51.56
N ILE A 53 -43.69 -14.54 -51.06
CA ILE A 53 -43.63 -15.40 -49.88
C ILE A 53 -42.83 -16.65 -50.24
N ALA A 54 -41.76 -16.94 -49.50
CA ALA A 54 -41.09 -18.24 -49.45
C ALA A 54 -41.14 -18.74 -48.00
N PRO A 55 -41.34 -20.05 -47.76
CA PRO A 55 -41.67 -20.57 -46.44
C PRO A 55 -40.47 -20.47 -45.50
N ALA A 56 -40.75 -20.14 -44.25
CA ALA A 56 -39.76 -20.07 -43.18
C ALA A 56 -39.05 -21.43 -43.05
N THR A 57 -37.77 -21.47 -43.44
CA THR A 57 -36.85 -22.49 -42.95
C THR A 57 -36.67 -22.24 -41.46
N THR A 58 -37.21 -23.17 -40.68
CA THR A 58 -36.99 -23.37 -39.24
C THR A 58 -35.56 -23.03 -38.86
N THR A 59 -35.37 -21.90 -38.17
CA THR A 59 -34.17 -21.67 -37.38
C THR A 59 -34.24 -22.60 -36.18
N ASP A 60 -33.28 -23.52 -36.18
CA ASP A 60 -32.82 -24.40 -35.12
C ASP A 60 -32.91 -23.73 -33.72
N ASP A 61 -34.05 -23.92 -33.06
CA ASP A 61 -34.18 -23.77 -31.61
C ASP A 61 -33.35 -24.90 -31.00
N ALA A 62 -32.06 -24.62 -30.76
CA ALA A 62 -31.15 -25.53 -30.09
C ALA A 62 -31.81 -26.02 -28.80
N GLN A 63 -32.20 -27.30 -28.84
CA GLN A 63 -32.96 -27.99 -27.81
C GLN A 63 -32.27 -27.80 -26.44
N ARG A 64 -32.95 -27.10 -25.53
CA ARG A 64 -32.70 -27.30 -24.09
C ARG A 64 -32.80 -28.82 -23.86
N PRO A 65 -31.78 -29.49 -23.30
CA PRO A 65 -31.93 -30.90 -22.95
C PRO A 65 -33.18 -31.05 -22.09
N PRO A 66 -33.93 -32.17 -22.24
CA PRO A 66 -35.11 -32.39 -21.42
C PRO A 66 -34.71 -32.20 -19.95
N PHE A 67 -35.45 -31.35 -19.22
CA PHE A 67 -35.22 -31.08 -17.81
C PHE A 67 -35.01 -32.42 -17.12
N ALA A 68 -33.76 -32.74 -16.76
CA ALA A 68 -33.49 -33.94 -16.01
C ALA A 68 -34.35 -33.87 -14.75
N PRO A 69 -35.08 -34.94 -14.41
CA PRO A 69 -35.94 -34.92 -13.23
C PRO A 69 -35.08 -34.60 -12.01
N LEU A 70 -35.58 -33.66 -11.20
CA LEU A 70 -34.90 -33.30 -9.96
C LEU A 70 -34.72 -34.57 -9.11
N PRO A 71 -33.54 -34.76 -8.49
CA PRO A 71 -33.33 -35.87 -7.58
C PRO A 71 -34.37 -35.83 -6.45
N PRO A 72 -34.88 -36.99 -5.98
CA PRO A 72 -35.86 -37.02 -4.92
C PRO A 72 -35.28 -36.47 -3.62
N PRO A 73 -36.09 -35.90 -2.71
CA PRO A 73 -35.61 -35.41 -1.42
C PRO A 73 -34.94 -36.48 -0.53
N THR A 74 -35.21 -37.75 -0.83
CA THR A 74 -34.65 -38.92 -0.15
C THR A 74 -33.34 -39.42 -0.76
N ALA A 75 -32.88 -38.82 -1.87
CA ALA A 75 -31.63 -39.20 -2.52
C ALA A 75 -30.43 -38.97 -1.60
N ASP A 76 -29.40 -39.80 -1.74
CA ASP A 76 -28.16 -39.57 -1.02
C ASP A 76 -27.39 -38.35 -1.58
N LYS A 77 -26.34 -37.90 -0.89
CA LYS A 77 -25.57 -36.71 -1.28
C LYS A 77 -24.96 -36.81 -2.69
N ALA A 78 -24.52 -38.00 -3.10
CA ALA A 78 -23.87 -38.20 -4.39
C ALA A 78 -24.89 -38.24 -5.53
N GLU A 79 -26.03 -38.91 -5.32
CA GLU A 79 -27.17 -38.91 -6.23
C GLU A 79 -27.77 -37.50 -6.38
N MET A 80 -27.91 -36.78 -5.27
CA MET A 80 -28.34 -35.37 -5.27
C MET A 80 -27.40 -34.50 -6.10
N TYR A 81 -26.09 -34.63 -5.89
CA TYR A 81 -25.08 -33.86 -6.63
C TYR A 81 -25.15 -34.12 -8.14
N LYS A 82 -25.15 -35.39 -8.55
CA LYS A 82 -25.27 -35.79 -9.97
C LYS A 82 -26.59 -35.35 -10.59
N GLY A 83 -27.70 -35.46 -9.83
CA GLY A 83 -29.02 -35.04 -10.28
C GLY A 83 -29.11 -33.53 -10.51
N LEU A 84 -28.45 -32.72 -9.68
CA LEU A 84 -28.35 -31.28 -9.86
C LEU A 84 -27.47 -30.90 -11.06
N GLU A 85 -26.32 -31.55 -11.25
CA GLU A 85 -25.47 -31.34 -12.43
C GLU A 85 -26.22 -31.70 -13.73
N ALA A 86 -26.94 -32.82 -13.73
CA ALA A 86 -27.78 -33.24 -14.86
C ALA A 86 -28.92 -32.25 -15.14
N SER A 87 -29.54 -31.69 -14.08
CA SER A 87 -30.61 -30.70 -14.21
C SER A 87 -30.11 -29.36 -14.74
N LEU A 88 -28.89 -28.96 -14.36
CA LEU A 88 -28.24 -27.72 -14.81
C LEU A 88 -27.47 -27.87 -16.13
N GLY A 89 -27.33 -29.11 -16.63
CA GLY A 89 -26.66 -29.42 -17.89
C GLY A 89 -25.14 -29.19 -17.88
N SER A 90 -24.52 -29.06 -16.70
CA SER A 90 -23.08 -28.89 -16.56
C SER A 90 -22.60 -29.42 -15.20
N PRO A 91 -21.37 -29.98 -15.12
CA PRO A 91 -20.78 -30.35 -13.85
C PRO A 91 -20.45 -29.11 -13.03
N PHE A 92 -20.49 -29.24 -11.71
CA PHE A 92 -20.02 -28.18 -10.82
C PHE A 92 -18.49 -28.14 -10.87
N SER A 93 -17.92 -26.96 -11.09
CA SER A 93 -16.48 -26.82 -11.06
C SER A 93 -15.93 -27.06 -9.65
N SER A 94 -14.78 -27.72 -9.58
CA SER A 94 -13.96 -27.85 -8.37
C SER A 94 -12.94 -26.71 -8.22
N ASP A 95 -12.86 -25.84 -9.22
CA ASP A 95 -12.01 -24.66 -9.16
C ASP A 95 -12.50 -23.72 -8.04
N PRO A 96 -11.58 -23.07 -7.31
CA PRO A 96 -11.96 -22.05 -6.34
C PRO A 96 -12.80 -20.94 -7.01
N LEU A 97 -13.92 -20.59 -6.37
CA LEU A 97 -14.78 -19.50 -6.85
C LEU A 97 -14.10 -18.12 -6.82
N ALA A 98 -13.03 -17.97 -6.03
CA ALA A 98 -12.24 -16.75 -5.94
C ALA A 98 -10.75 -17.09 -6.13
N PRO A 99 -10.00 -16.26 -6.87
CA PRO A 99 -8.55 -16.41 -6.94
C PRO A 99 -7.93 -16.22 -5.55
N PRO A 100 -6.76 -16.82 -5.28
CA PRO A 100 -6.05 -16.57 -4.03
C PRO A 100 -5.70 -15.07 -3.91
N PRO A 101 -5.62 -14.53 -2.68
CA PRO A 101 -5.30 -13.13 -2.46
C PRO A 101 -3.95 -12.77 -3.07
N SER A 102 -3.89 -11.68 -3.83
CA SER A 102 -2.63 -11.17 -4.36
C SER A 102 -1.79 -10.51 -3.26
N PRO A 103 -0.45 -10.57 -3.33
CA PRO A 103 0.41 -9.88 -2.38
C PRO A 103 0.20 -8.37 -2.40
N ILE A 104 0.26 -7.75 -1.22
CA ILE A 104 0.15 -6.30 -1.07
C ILE A 104 1.45 -5.66 -0.59
N ILE A 105 1.60 -4.36 -0.83
CA ILE A 105 2.65 -3.54 -0.20
C ILE A 105 2.04 -2.78 0.98
N VAL A 106 2.65 -2.93 2.15
CA VAL A 106 2.30 -2.23 3.39
C VAL A 106 3.45 -1.28 3.75
N VAL A 107 3.15 0.00 3.81
CA VAL A 107 4.08 1.05 4.22
C VAL A 107 3.81 1.40 5.67
N ILE A 108 4.74 1.07 6.56
CA ILE A 108 4.68 1.41 7.98
C ILE A 108 5.57 2.63 8.22
N SER A 109 4.95 3.71 8.68
CA SER A 109 5.64 4.94 9.06
C SER A 109 5.05 5.52 10.35
N GLY A 110 5.62 6.61 10.84
CA GLY A 110 5.23 7.24 12.10
C GLY A 110 6.40 7.97 12.76
N PRO A 111 6.15 8.77 13.81
CA PRO A 111 7.17 9.60 14.41
C PRO A 111 8.32 8.80 15.02
N SER A 112 9.49 9.42 15.11
CA SER A 112 10.61 8.82 15.84
C SER A 112 10.22 8.49 17.29
N GLY A 113 10.57 7.28 17.77
CA GLY A 113 10.30 6.84 19.15
C GLY A 113 8.97 6.10 19.35
N VAL A 114 8.16 5.96 18.30
CA VAL A 114 6.83 5.32 18.40
C VAL A 114 6.86 3.80 18.56
N GLY A 115 8.00 3.16 18.28
CA GLY A 115 8.17 1.70 18.38
C GLY A 115 7.96 0.94 17.07
N LYS A 116 8.25 1.56 15.92
CA LYS A 116 8.15 0.93 14.58
C LYS A 116 8.89 -0.41 14.52
N ASP A 117 10.13 -0.44 15.00
CA ASP A 117 10.97 -1.64 14.99
C ASP A 117 10.42 -2.76 15.87
N ALA A 118 9.82 -2.41 17.01
CA ALA A 118 9.21 -3.39 17.91
C ALA A 118 7.96 -4.04 17.29
N ILE A 119 7.11 -3.24 16.63
CA ILE A 119 5.96 -3.75 15.88
C ILE A 119 6.42 -4.64 14.73
N ILE A 120 7.40 -4.20 13.94
CA ILE A 120 7.94 -4.95 12.80
C ILE A 120 8.51 -6.29 13.24
N LYS A 121 9.37 -6.29 14.28
CA LYS A 121 9.96 -7.51 14.81
C LYS A 121 8.89 -8.49 15.27
N LYS A 122 7.91 -8.01 16.05
CA LYS A 122 6.84 -8.87 16.55
C LYS A 122 5.93 -9.37 15.42
N LEU A 123 5.63 -8.52 14.44
CA LEU A 123 4.86 -8.90 13.25
C LEU A 123 5.58 -10.00 12.45
N GLN A 124 6.91 -9.94 12.33
CA GLN A 124 7.72 -10.98 11.70
C GLN A 124 7.68 -12.33 12.44
N GLU A 125 7.52 -12.30 13.77
CA GLU A 125 7.43 -13.51 14.60
C GLU A 125 6.05 -14.18 14.52
N VAL A 126 4.97 -13.39 14.38
CA VAL A 126 3.60 -13.91 14.50
C VAL A 126 2.91 -14.15 13.16
N ARG A 127 3.35 -13.49 12.08
CA ARG A 127 2.70 -13.56 10.77
C ARG A 127 3.63 -14.16 9.72
N GLU A 128 3.18 -15.26 9.13
CA GLU A 128 3.84 -15.90 7.99
C GLU A 128 3.49 -15.20 6.66
N GLY A 129 4.26 -15.48 5.60
CA GLY A 129 3.97 -14.96 4.27
C GLY A 129 4.17 -13.45 4.11
N ILE A 130 4.97 -12.84 4.98
CA ILE A 130 5.38 -11.43 4.87
C ILE A 130 6.89 -11.31 4.73
N HIS A 131 7.33 -10.32 3.97
CA HIS A 131 8.73 -10.00 3.76
C HIS A 131 9.01 -8.54 4.11
N PHE A 132 9.95 -8.32 5.03
CA PHE A 132 10.41 -6.98 5.39
C PHE A 132 11.56 -6.59 4.47
N VAL A 133 11.40 -5.47 3.77
CA VAL A 133 12.42 -5.02 2.82
C VAL A 133 13.63 -4.47 3.58
N VAL A 134 14.78 -5.06 3.29
CA VAL A 134 16.09 -4.63 3.77
C VAL A 134 16.53 -3.45 2.90
N THR A 135 16.60 -2.28 3.52
CA THR A 135 16.98 -1.04 2.84
C THR A 135 18.49 -0.97 2.60
N ALA A 136 18.91 -0.41 1.47
CA ALA A 136 20.30 -0.04 1.24
C ALA A 136 20.65 1.26 1.98
N THR A 137 21.87 1.38 2.48
CA THR A 137 22.37 2.58 3.17
C THR A 137 23.84 2.84 2.85
N SER A 138 24.21 4.12 2.72
CA SER A 138 25.63 4.52 2.61
C SER A 138 26.32 4.71 3.96
N ARG A 139 25.54 4.66 5.05
CA ARG A 139 26.06 4.76 6.43
C ARG A 139 26.98 3.58 6.74
N PRO A 140 28.09 3.78 7.48
CA PRO A 140 28.87 2.68 8.03
C PRO A 140 28.05 1.76 8.94
N GLN A 141 28.30 0.45 8.84
CA GLN A 141 27.73 -0.56 9.73
C GLN A 141 28.12 -0.29 11.20
N ARG A 142 27.14 -0.34 12.11
CA ARG A 142 27.38 -0.22 13.55
C ARG A 142 27.69 -1.59 14.16
N PRO A 143 28.36 -1.63 15.33
CA PRO A 143 28.56 -2.88 16.07
C PRO A 143 27.23 -3.60 16.33
N GLY A 144 27.15 -4.86 15.91
CA GLY A 144 25.97 -5.71 16.08
C GLY A 144 24.97 -5.68 14.92
N GLU A 145 25.10 -4.77 13.96
CA GLU A 145 24.33 -4.83 12.71
C GLU A 145 24.91 -5.90 11.78
N VAL A 146 24.09 -6.51 10.95
CA VAL A 146 24.46 -7.55 9.98
C VAL A 146 24.04 -7.11 8.58
N ASP A 147 25.00 -7.13 7.65
CA ASP A 147 24.77 -6.83 6.25
C ASP A 147 23.79 -7.83 5.61
N GLY A 148 22.88 -7.32 4.76
CA GLY A 148 21.80 -8.08 4.15
C GLY A 148 20.66 -8.47 5.09
N LYS A 149 20.75 -8.12 6.38
CA LYS A 149 19.68 -8.34 7.37
C LYS A 149 19.14 -7.02 7.91
N ASP A 150 20.00 -6.19 8.47
CA ASP A 150 19.58 -4.90 9.05
C ASP A 150 19.51 -3.82 7.96
N TYR A 151 20.54 -3.78 7.11
CA TYR A 151 20.66 -2.97 5.91
C TYR A 151 21.53 -3.69 4.88
N TYR A 152 21.45 -3.28 3.62
CA TYR A 152 22.57 -3.45 2.69
C TYR A 152 23.52 -2.27 2.86
N PHE A 153 24.68 -2.51 3.44
CA PHE A 153 25.70 -1.50 3.66
C PHE A 153 26.54 -1.37 2.39
N VAL A 154 26.31 -0.30 1.64
CA VAL A 154 26.98 -0.03 0.37
C VAL A 154 27.83 1.23 0.47
N SER A 155 28.84 1.39 -0.38
CA SER A 155 29.54 2.68 -0.47
C SER A 155 28.61 3.74 -1.06
N LYS A 156 28.97 5.02 -0.88
CA LYS A 156 28.23 6.12 -1.51
C LYS A 156 28.26 6.00 -3.03
N GLU A 157 29.40 5.61 -3.60
CA GLU A 157 29.59 5.43 -5.03
C GLU A 157 28.67 4.32 -5.56
N GLU A 158 28.62 3.17 -4.88
CA GLU A 158 27.73 2.08 -5.25
C GLU A 158 26.26 2.49 -5.12
N PHE A 159 25.88 3.20 -4.05
CA PHE A 159 24.52 3.71 -3.90
C PHE A 159 24.11 4.60 -5.07
N LEU A 160 25.00 5.50 -5.52
CA LEU A 160 24.72 6.37 -6.67
C LEU A 160 24.60 5.56 -7.97
N LEU A 161 25.40 4.50 -8.14
CA LEU A 161 25.23 3.58 -9.27
C LEU A 161 23.86 2.88 -9.24
N MET A 162 23.38 2.45 -8.07
CA MET A 162 22.03 1.89 -7.94
C MET A 162 20.94 2.89 -8.35
N VAL A 163 21.12 4.17 -8.02
CA VAL A 163 20.23 5.27 -8.45
C VAL A 163 20.27 5.42 -9.97
N GLU A 164 21.46 5.50 -10.57
CA GLU A 164 21.65 5.63 -12.03
C GLU A 164 21.04 4.45 -12.80
N ARG A 165 21.13 3.24 -12.25
CA ARG A 165 20.54 2.01 -12.81
C ARG A 165 19.05 1.87 -12.54
N ASN A 166 18.41 2.83 -11.87
CA ASN A 166 16.99 2.82 -11.51
C ASN A 166 16.58 1.57 -10.68
N GLU A 167 17.49 1.08 -9.84
CA GLU A 167 17.31 -0.12 -9.02
C GLU A 167 16.54 0.13 -7.72
N LEU A 168 16.42 1.40 -7.30
CA LEU A 168 15.76 1.81 -6.07
C LEU A 168 14.34 2.31 -6.36
N LEU A 169 13.36 1.84 -5.58
CA LEU A 169 11.98 2.29 -5.63
C LEU A 169 11.87 3.72 -5.11
N GLU A 170 12.52 3.97 -3.98
CA GLU A 170 12.59 5.25 -3.30
C GLU A 170 13.99 5.39 -2.70
N TYR A 171 14.49 6.62 -2.64
CA TYR A 171 15.74 6.93 -1.95
C TYR A 171 15.75 8.37 -1.45
N ALA A 172 16.44 8.60 -0.33
CA ALA A 172 16.58 9.90 0.30
C ALA A 172 17.92 10.02 1.05
N LEU A 173 18.32 11.27 1.34
CA LEU A 173 19.42 11.59 2.23
C LEU A 173 18.88 11.82 3.64
N VAL A 174 19.12 10.88 4.55
CA VAL A 174 18.55 10.88 5.91
C VAL A 174 19.68 11.01 6.91
N TYR A 175 19.74 12.15 7.61
CA TYR A 175 20.82 12.51 8.54
C TYR A 175 22.23 12.48 7.93
N GLY A 176 22.34 12.78 6.64
CA GLY A 176 23.63 12.82 5.92
C GLY A 176 24.04 11.52 5.25
N ASP A 177 23.30 10.43 5.45
CA ASP A 177 23.51 9.15 4.80
C ASP A 177 22.41 8.85 3.77
N TYR A 178 22.78 8.26 2.63
CA TYR A 178 21.79 7.80 1.66
C TYR A 178 21.07 6.56 2.19
N LYS A 179 19.77 6.49 1.96
CA LYS A 179 18.94 5.32 2.21
C LYS A 179 18.05 5.06 1.02
N GLY A 180 17.83 3.79 0.67
CA GLY A 180 17.01 3.43 -0.47
C GLY A 180 16.38 2.05 -0.35
N ILE A 181 15.31 1.85 -1.11
CA ILE A 181 14.50 0.63 -1.12
C ILE A 181 14.76 -0.15 -2.42
N PRO A 182 15.48 -1.28 -2.41
CA PRO A 182 15.77 -2.04 -3.62
C PRO A 182 14.51 -2.65 -4.25
N LYS A 183 14.24 -2.35 -5.53
CA LYS A 183 13.08 -2.90 -6.27
C LYS A 183 13.13 -4.41 -6.42
N GLN A 184 14.34 -4.95 -6.59
CA GLN A 184 14.53 -6.38 -6.85
C GLN A 184 13.96 -7.23 -5.71
N GLN A 185 14.21 -6.84 -4.47
CA GLN A 185 13.69 -7.56 -3.31
C GLN A 185 12.17 -7.55 -3.25
N ILE A 186 11.52 -6.45 -3.64
CA ILE A 186 10.07 -6.36 -3.72
C ILE A 186 9.54 -7.33 -4.78
N ARG A 187 10.11 -7.30 -6.00
CA ARG A 187 9.68 -8.17 -7.10
C ARG A 187 9.83 -9.65 -6.76
N ASP A 188 10.98 -10.05 -6.23
CA ASP A 188 11.29 -11.46 -5.95
C ASP A 188 10.36 -12.07 -4.89
N TYR A 189 10.05 -11.33 -3.84
CA TYR A 189 9.19 -11.82 -2.77
C TYR A 189 7.71 -11.74 -3.12
N MET A 190 7.28 -10.72 -3.86
CA MET A 190 5.91 -10.68 -4.39
C MET A 190 5.66 -11.83 -5.37
N ALA A 191 6.62 -12.18 -6.23
CA ALA A 191 6.50 -13.33 -7.13
C ALA A 191 6.36 -14.67 -6.37
N LYS A 192 6.86 -14.74 -5.14
CA LYS A 192 6.72 -15.90 -4.23
C LYS A 192 5.43 -15.85 -3.40
N GLY A 193 4.58 -14.86 -3.58
CA GLY A 193 3.32 -14.72 -2.84
C GLY A 193 3.43 -13.98 -1.49
N PHE A 194 4.56 -13.36 -1.17
CA PHE A 194 4.76 -12.67 0.12
C PHE A 194 4.23 -11.24 0.08
N ASP A 195 3.50 -10.84 1.12
CA ASP A 195 3.18 -9.44 1.35
C ASP A 195 4.45 -8.68 1.72
N ILE A 196 4.60 -7.45 1.21
CA ILE A 196 5.82 -6.67 1.37
C ILE A 196 5.61 -5.60 2.42
N VAL A 197 6.50 -5.53 3.40
CA VAL A 197 6.47 -4.50 4.44
C VAL A 197 7.65 -3.55 4.26
N LEU A 198 7.33 -2.27 4.04
CA LEU A 198 8.29 -1.17 3.92
C LEU A 198 8.31 -0.35 5.20
N ARG A 199 9.48 -0.23 5.83
CA ARG A 199 9.72 0.63 7.00
C ARG A 199 10.40 1.92 6.56
N VAL A 200 9.67 3.03 6.62
CA VAL A 200 10.19 4.35 6.20
C VAL A 200 9.90 5.44 7.25
N ASP A 201 10.52 6.60 7.08
CA ASP A 201 10.13 7.83 7.79
C ASP A 201 8.96 8.53 7.08
N ILE A 202 8.60 9.73 7.54
CA ILE A 202 7.47 10.48 6.98
C ILE A 202 7.77 10.97 5.56
N GLN A 203 9.02 11.32 5.28
CA GLN A 203 9.43 11.81 3.96
C GLN A 203 9.40 10.68 2.93
N GLY A 204 10.01 9.54 3.26
CA GLY A 204 9.96 8.34 2.42
C GLY A 204 8.53 7.85 2.21
N ALA A 205 7.67 7.90 3.24
CA ALA A 205 6.24 7.56 3.07
C ALA A 205 5.52 8.51 2.10
N ALA A 206 5.83 9.81 2.11
CA ALA A 206 5.26 10.76 1.17
C ALA A 206 5.71 10.45 -0.28
N THR A 207 7.00 10.15 -0.48
CA THR A 207 7.54 9.76 -1.79
C THR A 207 6.91 8.46 -2.30
N LEU A 208 6.82 7.44 -1.44
CA LEU A 208 6.16 6.18 -1.78
C LEU A 208 4.67 6.39 -2.08
N ARG A 209 3.98 7.32 -1.41
CA ARG A 209 2.60 7.65 -1.74
C ARG A 209 2.48 8.24 -3.15
N SER A 210 3.43 9.05 -3.59
CA SER A 210 3.46 9.57 -4.97
C SER A 210 3.75 8.49 -6.00
N ILE A 211 4.57 7.48 -5.66
CA ILE A 211 4.96 6.40 -6.58
C ILE A 211 3.89 5.31 -6.66
N LEU A 212 3.43 4.82 -5.51
CA LEU A 212 2.53 3.68 -5.39
C LEU A 212 1.05 4.11 -5.32
N GLY A 213 0.76 5.33 -4.85
CA GLY A 213 -0.61 5.84 -4.77
C GLY A 213 -1.54 4.90 -3.98
N GLN A 214 -2.57 4.41 -4.65
CA GLN A 214 -3.56 3.49 -4.09
C GLN A 214 -3.16 2.01 -4.20
N SER A 215 -2.01 1.68 -4.81
CA SER A 215 -1.57 0.28 -4.89
C SER A 215 -0.97 -0.24 -3.57
N ALA A 216 -0.63 0.64 -2.64
CA ALA A 216 -0.08 0.28 -1.34
C ALA A 216 -0.95 0.77 -0.17
N VAL A 217 -0.83 0.08 0.96
CA VAL A 217 -1.53 0.37 2.22
C VAL A 217 -0.60 1.16 3.13
N PHE A 218 -1.01 2.34 3.56
CA PHE A 218 -0.19 3.23 4.39
C PHE A 218 -0.69 3.23 5.82
N ILE A 219 0.14 2.75 6.75
CA ILE A 219 -0.18 2.66 8.18
C ILE A 219 0.70 3.64 8.96
N PHE A 220 0.05 4.55 9.69
CA PHE A 220 0.70 5.51 10.58
C PHE A 220 0.70 5.00 12.02
N LEU A 221 1.88 4.75 12.57
CA LEU A 221 2.05 4.38 13.97
C LEU A 221 2.11 5.63 14.85
N VAL A 222 1.39 5.62 15.97
CA VAL A 222 1.42 6.69 16.99
C VAL A 222 1.58 6.12 18.40
N ALA A 223 2.13 6.94 19.30
CA ALA A 223 2.04 6.66 20.73
C ALA A 223 0.64 7.07 21.22
N GLU A 224 0.24 6.57 22.39
CA GLU A 224 -1.05 6.96 23.00
C GLU A 224 -1.12 8.44 23.40
N SER A 225 0.05 9.05 23.65
CA SER A 225 0.17 10.46 23.98
C SER A 225 1.54 11.00 23.60
N GLU A 226 1.64 12.32 23.49
CA GLU A 226 2.93 12.99 23.30
C GLU A 226 3.86 12.77 24.49
N ALA A 227 3.33 12.79 25.72
CA ALA A 227 4.12 12.53 26.92
C ALA A 227 4.76 11.13 26.89
N THR A 228 4.00 10.11 26.47
CA THR A 228 4.53 8.74 26.28
C THR A 228 5.63 8.73 25.21
N LEU A 229 5.46 9.47 24.11
CA LEU A 229 6.48 9.57 23.07
C LEU A 229 7.77 10.21 23.58
N VAL A 230 7.66 11.32 24.32
CA VAL A 230 8.78 12.01 24.95
C VAL A 230 9.48 11.09 25.96
N ASN A 231 8.72 10.41 26.83
CA ASN A 231 9.27 9.45 27.79
C ASN A 231 10.06 8.34 27.10
N ARG A 232 9.56 7.79 25.98
CA ARG A 232 10.27 6.78 25.18
C ARG A 232 11.57 7.32 24.58
N LEU A 233 11.60 8.58 24.15
CA LEU A 233 12.81 9.21 23.62
C LEU A 233 13.84 9.47 24.73
N VAL A 234 13.40 9.96 25.89
CA VAL A 234 14.24 10.16 27.09
C VAL A 234 14.85 8.83 27.56
N ALA A 235 14.02 7.78 27.68
CA ALA A 235 14.44 6.47 28.18
C ALA A 235 15.51 5.79 27.32
N ARG A 236 15.64 6.17 26.04
CA ARG A 236 16.71 5.66 25.17
C ARG A 236 18.09 6.15 25.57
N ASN A 237 18.20 7.21 26.38
CA ASN A 237 19.40 7.72 27.04
C ASN A 237 20.71 7.69 26.22
N THR A 238 20.61 7.93 24.92
CA THR A 238 21.71 7.75 23.94
C THR A 238 22.13 9.07 23.28
N GLU A 239 21.48 10.18 23.62
CA GLU A 239 21.57 11.46 22.93
C GLU A 239 21.71 12.62 23.90
N SER A 240 22.33 13.72 23.47
CA SER A 240 22.42 14.94 24.26
C SER A 240 21.04 15.62 24.39
N PRO A 241 20.83 16.48 25.40
CA PRO A 241 19.59 17.24 25.56
C PRO A 241 19.18 18.04 24.32
N GLU A 242 20.15 18.60 23.59
CA GLU A 242 19.92 19.38 22.37
C GLU A 242 19.37 18.49 21.25
N MET A 243 19.97 17.31 21.05
CA MET A 243 19.50 16.34 20.06
C MET A 243 18.12 15.79 20.40
N LEU A 244 17.85 15.55 21.68
CA LEU A 244 16.54 15.14 22.16
C LEU A 244 15.47 16.19 21.84
N LEU A 245 15.75 17.47 22.09
CA LEU A 245 14.83 18.57 21.77
C LEU A 245 14.51 18.61 20.27
N VAL A 246 15.52 18.45 19.41
CA VAL A 246 15.33 18.38 17.95
C VAL A 246 14.43 17.21 17.56
N ARG A 247 14.60 16.03 18.16
CA ARG A 247 13.74 14.86 17.88
C ARG A 247 12.30 15.06 18.34
N ILE A 248 12.09 15.65 19.52
CA ILE A 248 10.74 15.94 20.03
C ILE A 248 10.04 16.95 19.10
N ALA A 249 10.74 18.02 18.72
CA ALA A 249 10.20 19.02 17.78
C ALA A 249 9.87 18.38 16.42
N THR A 250 10.77 17.53 15.90
CA THR A 250 10.55 16.79 14.64
C THR A 250 9.33 15.89 14.76
N ALA A 251 9.20 15.12 15.83
CA ALA A 251 8.07 14.21 16.04
C ALA A 251 6.72 14.94 16.08
N ARG A 252 6.66 16.14 16.67
CA ARG A 252 5.46 17.00 16.63
C ARG A 252 5.06 17.39 15.22
N GLU A 253 6.03 17.74 14.37
CA GLU A 253 5.77 18.04 12.96
C GLU A 253 5.34 16.79 12.18
N GLU A 254 5.98 15.64 12.44
CA GLU A 254 5.66 14.36 11.80
C GLU A 254 4.20 13.92 12.07
N ILE A 255 3.67 14.15 13.28
CA ILE A 255 2.28 13.83 13.63
C ILE A 255 1.27 14.54 12.72
N LYS A 256 1.57 15.75 12.22
CA LYS A 256 0.67 16.50 11.33
C LYS A 256 0.43 15.78 10.00
N TYR A 257 1.32 14.88 9.60
CA TYR A 257 1.22 14.11 8.35
C TYR A 257 0.30 12.89 8.46
N MET A 258 -0.21 12.56 9.66
CA MET A 258 -1.12 11.43 9.91
C MET A 258 -2.27 11.33 8.90
N LYS A 259 -2.87 12.46 8.52
CA LYS A 259 -4.00 12.52 7.56
C LYS A 259 -3.65 12.04 6.15
N ARG A 260 -2.37 11.78 5.85
CA ARG A 260 -1.91 11.26 4.55
C ARG A 260 -1.84 9.73 4.50
N PHE A 261 -2.14 9.05 5.59
CA PHE A 261 -2.11 7.59 5.72
C PHE A 261 -3.53 7.01 5.65
N ASP A 262 -3.63 5.73 5.28
CA ASP A 262 -4.91 5.02 5.17
C ASP A 262 -5.42 4.58 6.55
N TYR A 263 -4.50 4.18 7.42
CA TYR A 263 -4.80 3.66 8.76
C TYR A 263 -3.91 4.29 9.83
N ILE A 264 -4.42 4.31 11.06
CA ILE A 264 -3.67 4.66 12.27
C ILE A 264 -3.62 3.47 13.21
N VAL A 265 -2.47 3.22 13.81
CA VAL A 265 -2.30 2.21 14.85
C VAL A 265 -1.63 2.84 16.06
N VAL A 266 -2.31 2.76 17.20
CA VAL A 266 -1.81 3.28 18.48
C VAL A 266 -0.97 2.20 19.17
N ASN A 267 0.33 2.44 19.31
CA ASN A 267 1.24 1.63 20.09
C ASN A 267 1.32 2.15 21.53
N ALA A 268 0.30 1.83 22.32
CA ALA A 268 0.21 2.18 23.74
C ALA A 268 1.24 1.40 24.59
N GLU A 269 1.62 1.95 25.73
CA GLU A 269 2.59 1.30 26.62
C GLU A 269 2.03 -0.06 27.13
N GLY A 270 2.87 -1.09 27.09
CA GLY A 270 2.47 -2.46 27.46
C GLY A 270 1.48 -3.15 26.50
N LYS A 271 1.09 -2.52 25.38
CA LYS A 271 0.07 -3.04 24.46
C LYS A 271 0.61 -3.36 23.05
N LEU A 272 1.87 -3.78 22.96
CA LEU A 272 2.52 -4.11 21.68
C LEU A 272 1.73 -5.16 20.90
N ASP A 273 1.30 -6.25 21.55
CA ASP A 273 0.56 -7.33 20.90
C ASP A 273 -0.77 -6.86 20.32
N SER A 274 -1.45 -5.91 20.99
CA SER A 274 -2.69 -5.32 20.47
C SER A 274 -2.45 -4.48 19.23
N ALA A 275 -1.35 -3.70 19.21
CA ALA A 275 -0.97 -2.91 18.05
C ALA A 275 -0.60 -3.79 16.85
N VAL A 276 0.15 -4.87 17.08
CA VAL A 276 0.52 -5.84 16.04
C VAL A 276 -0.73 -6.54 15.49
N LYS A 277 -1.63 -7.00 16.35
CA LYS A 277 -2.89 -7.62 15.94
C LYS A 277 -3.74 -6.69 15.08
N LEU A 278 -3.75 -5.39 15.37
CA LEU A 278 -4.44 -4.42 14.53
C LEU A 278 -3.79 -4.27 13.16
N VAL A 279 -2.44 -4.29 13.07
CA VAL A 279 -1.73 -4.31 11.77
C VAL A 279 -2.08 -5.57 10.98
N GLU A 280 -2.09 -6.75 11.61
CA GLU A 280 -2.50 -7.99 10.96
C GLU A 280 -3.94 -7.90 10.43
N SER A 281 -4.85 -7.35 11.24
CA SER A 281 -6.26 -7.19 10.87
C SER A 281 -6.44 -6.25 9.68
N ILE A 282 -5.63 -5.19 9.59
CA ILE A 282 -5.59 -4.28 8.43
C ILE A 282 -5.12 -5.03 7.18
N ILE A 283 -4.06 -5.83 7.29
CA ILE A 283 -3.55 -6.63 6.16
C ILE A 283 -4.61 -7.62 5.69
N ASP A 284 -5.25 -8.35 6.60
CA ASP A 284 -6.28 -9.33 6.26
C ASP A 284 -7.50 -8.66 5.61
N ALA A 285 -7.93 -7.51 6.13
CA ALA A 285 -9.02 -6.74 5.52
C ALA A 285 -8.69 -6.25 4.10
N GLU A 286 -7.45 -5.81 3.86
CA GLU A 286 -7.01 -5.36 2.54
C GLU A 286 -6.87 -6.53 1.55
N LYS A 287 -6.50 -7.72 2.03
CA LYS A 287 -6.46 -8.97 1.24
C LYS A 287 -7.85 -9.54 0.95
N ALA A 288 -8.86 -9.18 1.74
CA ALA A 288 -10.25 -9.62 1.56
C ALA A 288 -11.08 -8.71 0.62
N ARG A 289 -10.47 -7.68 0.02
CA ARG A 289 -11.19 -6.78 -0.90
C ARG A 289 -11.61 -7.53 -2.16
N VAL A 290 -12.80 -7.26 -2.69
CA VAL A 290 -13.20 -7.77 -4.02
C VAL A 290 -12.28 -7.24 -5.11
N TRP A 291 -11.94 -5.95 -5.02
CA TRP A 291 -10.99 -5.30 -5.92
C TRP A 291 -9.63 -5.22 -5.25
N HIS A 292 -8.77 -6.18 -5.56
CA HIS A 292 -7.40 -6.23 -5.05
C HIS A 292 -6.58 -5.03 -5.50
N ARG A 293 -5.63 -4.62 -4.65
CA ARG A 293 -4.66 -3.58 -4.98
C ARG A 293 -3.65 -4.14 -5.99
N ASN A 294 -3.60 -3.52 -7.17
CA ASN A 294 -2.65 -3.90 -8.21
C ASN A 294 -1.35 -3.11 -8.08
N VAL A 295 -0.31 -3.78 -7.61
CA VAL A 295 1.03 -3.21 -7.45
C VAL A 295 1.82 -3.40 -8.74
N LYS A 296 2.41 -2.32 -9.26
CA LYS A 296 3.37 -2.36 -10.39
C LYS A 296 4.68 -1.73 -9.91
N ILE A 297 5.77 -2.51 -9.97
CA ILE A 297 7.12 -2.14 -9.48
C ILE A 297 8.10 -2.22 -10.64
#